data_AF-A0A6G1ARE9-F1
#
_entry.id   AF-A0A6G1ARE9-F1
#
_cell.length_a   1.000
_cell.length_b   1.000
_cell.length_c   1.000
_cell.angle_alpha   90.00
_cell.angle_beta   90.00
_cell.angle_gamma   90.00
#
_symmetry.space_group_name_H-M   'P 1'
#
loop_
_entity.id
_entity.type
_entity.pdbx_description
1 polymer ?
#
loop_
_entity_poly.entity_id
_entity_poly.type
_entity_poly.pdbx_seq_one_letter_code
_entity_poly.pdbx_strand_id
1 'polypeptide(L)'
;KLPKYKDKETVLKAAMDKKALTYKGKPIRVVTDLSTETWQARKEWQEIFNVMKGKNMQPRIFYPASLSFRIEGEIQVFPNKQKLKEFVTTKSALQEILRGTL
;
A
#
# COMPACT_ATOMS: atom_id res chain seq x y z
N LYS A 1 -5.47 22.74 3.55
CA LYS A 1 -5.76 21.32 3.91
C LYS A 1 -7.02 20.91 3.15
N LEU A 2 -7.00 19.78 2.43
CA LEU A 2 -8.23 19.25 1.80
C LEU A 2 -9.19 18.74 2.90
N PRO A 3 -10.49 19.11 2.85
CA PRO A 3 -11.47 18.75 3.88
C PRO A 3 -11.92 17.29 3.78
N LYS A 4 -11.94 16.71 2.58
CA LYS A 4 -12.36 15.33 2.34
C LYS A 4 -11.17 14.42 2.08
N TYR A 5 -11.21 13.24 2.70
CA TYR A 5 -10.16 12.23 2.58
C TYR A 5 -10.09 11.60 1.18
N LYS A 6 -11.25 11.31 0.56
CA LYS A 6 -11.34 10.76 -0.80
C LYS A 6 -10.65 11.63 -1.85
N ASP A 7 -10.71 12.96 -1.67
CA ASP A 7 -10.10 13.91 -2.58
C ASP A 7 -8.56 13.85 -2.48
N LYS A 8 -8.02 13.63 -1.28
CA LYS A 8 -6.58 13.42 -1.06
C LYS A 8 -6.09 12.17 -1.79
N GLU A 9 -6.80 11.06 -1.64
CA GLU A 9 -6.46 9.80 -2.33
C GLU A 9 -6.49 9.95 -3.85
N THR A 10 -7.48 10.67 -4.37
CA THR A 10 -7.63 10.89 -5.82
C THR A 10 -6.47 11.72 -6.38
N VAL A 11 -6.10 12.81 -5.70
CA VAL A 11 -4.96 13.66 -6.11
C VAL A 11 -3.65 12.89 -6.04
N LEU A 12 -3.44 12.08 -5.01
CA LEU A 12 -2.24 11.25 -4.87
C LEU A 12 -2.16 10.18 -5.95
N LYS A 13 -3.29 9.54 -6.28
CA LYS A 13 -3.36 8.57 -7.37
C LYS A 13 -2.98 9.22 -8.70
N ALA A 14 -3.58 10.37 -9.01
CA ALA A 14 -3.25 11.12 -10.22
C ALA A 14 -1.77 11.55 -10.26
N ALA A 15 -1.20 11.90 -9.10
CA ALA A 15 0.21 12.23 -8.96
C ALA A 15 1.14 11.02 -9.22
N MET A 16 0.81 9.84 -8.68
CA MET A 16 1.58 8.62 -8.89
C MET A 16 1.48 8.10 -10.33
N ASP A 17 0.29 8.14 -10.91
CA ASP A 17 0.05 7.70 -12.30
C ASP A 17 0.84 8.55 -13.30
N LYS A 18 0.96 9.87 -13.04
CA LYS A 18 1.73 10.76 -13.90
C LYS A 18 3.25 10.54 -13.84
N LYS A 19 3.79 9.87 -12.80
CA LYS A 19 5.23 9.56 -12.52
C LYS A 19 6.21 10.76 -12.51
N ALA A 20 6.01 11.78 -13.33
CA ALA A 20 6.74 13.03 -13.41
C ALA A 20 5.76 14.21 -13.26
N LEU A 21 5.81 14.88 -12.11
CA LEU A 21 5.11 16.14 -11.91
C LEU A 21 6.14 17.25 -11.98
N THR A 22 5.87 18.28 -12.78
CA THR A 22 6.73 19.46 -12.90
C THR A 22 5.95 20.69 -12.49
N TYR A 23 6.51 21.50 -11.60
CA TYR A 23 5.98 22.82 -11.24
C TYR A 23 7.05 23.87 -11.49
N LYS A 24 6.72 24.88 -12.31
CA LYS A 24 7.68 25.93 -12.73
C LYS A 24 9.01 25.36 -13.26
N GLY A 25 8.92 24.32 -14.10
CA GLY A 25 10.09 23.65 -14.67
C GLY A 25 10.89 22.74 -13.72
N LYS A 26 10.51 22.64 -12.43
CA LYS A 26 11.19 21.77 -11.44
C LYS A 26 10.39 20.49 -11.20
N PRO A 27 11.04 19.31 -11.16
CA PRO A 27 10.37 18.08 -10.78
C PRO A 27 9.94 18.17 -9.31
N ILE A 28 8.67 17.88 -9.05
CA ILE A 28 8.11 17.83 -7.70
C ILE A 28 7.57 16.43 -7.43
N ARG A 29 7.68 16.00 -6.17
CA ARG A 29 7.03 14.78 -5.68
C ARG A 29 5.93 15.17 -4.70
N VAL A 30 4.71 14.74 -4.99
CA VAL A 30 3.60 14.89 -4.06
C VAL A 30 3.63 13.67 -3.15
N VAL A 31 3.91 13.90 -1.88
CA VAL A 31 3.89 12.87 -0.84
C VAL A 31 2.83 13.26 0.18
N THR A 32 2.17 12.26 0.76
CA THR A 32 1.26 12.49 1.89
C THR A 32 2.04 12.99 3.10
N ASP A 33 1.50 13.98 3.79
CA ASP A 33 1.91 14.29 5.17
C ASP A 33 1.53 13.08 6.04
N LEU A 34 2.53 12.29 6.42
CA LEU A 34 2.39 11.11 7.25
C LEU A 34 3.07 11.38 8.58
N SER A 35 2.37 11.08 9.68
CA SER A 35 3.01 10.92 10.98
C SER A 35 4.17 9.91 10.86
N THR A 36 5.20 10.08 11.69
CA THR A 36 6.33 9.14 11.79
C THR A 36 5.86 7.71 12.00
N GLU A 37 4.80 7.50 12.79
CA GLU A 37 4.18 6.19 13.03
C GLU A 37 3.56 5.61 11.76
N THR A 38 2.83 6.43 10.99
CA THR A 38 2.22 6.00 9.73
C THR A 38 3.27 5.72 8.65
N TRP A 39 4.36 6.50 8.65
CA TRP A 39 5.49 6.28 7.74
C TRP A 39 6.18 4.94 8.02
N GLN A 40 6.43 4.62 9.29
CA GLN A 40 7.03 3.34 9.69
C GLN A 40 6.14 2.15 9.29
N ALA A 41 4.84 2.22 9.57
CA ALA A 41 3.89 1.17 9.17
C ALA A 41 3.85 0.95 7.65
N ARG A 42 3.97 2.02 6.84
CA ARG A 42 4.07 1.90 5.38
C ARG A 42 5.38 1.28 4.92
N LYS A 43 6.48 1.51 5.63
CA LYS A 43 7.78 0.88 5.34
C LYS A 43 7.69 -0.63 5.53
N GLU A 44 7.02 -1.09 6.58
CA GLU A 44 6.76 -2.52 6.80
C GLU A 44 5.96 -3.14 5.66
N TRP A 45 5.02 -2.38 5.07
CA TRP A 45 4.26 -2.84 3.91
C TRP A 45 5.06 -2.89 2.61
N GLN A 46 6.18 -2.17 2.47
CA GLN A 46 6.91 -2.08 1.19
C GLN A 46 7.43 -3.43 0.71
N GLU A 47 8.01 -4.23 1.60
CA GLU A 47 8.57 -5.53 1.24
C GLU A 47 7.45 -6.49 0.79
N ILE A 48 6.38 -6.56 1.57
CA ILE A 48 5.18 -7.35 1.26
C ILE A 48 4.56 -6.89 -0.06
N PHE A 49 4.45 -5.58 -0.28
CA PHE A 49 3.89 -5.01 -1.50
C PHE A 49 4.65 -5.47 -2.75
N ASN A 50 5.97 -5.50 -2.70
CA ASN A 50 6.81 -5.93 -3.83
C ASN A 50 6.60 -7.42 -4.16
N VAL A 51 6.55 -8.29 -3.14
CA VAL A 51 6.26 -9.72 -3.31
C VAL A 51 4.88 -9.93 -3.93
N MET A 52 3.85 -9.26 -3.40
CA MET A 52 2.47 -9.36 -3.89
C MET A 52 2.30 -8.79 -5.31
N LYS A 53 3.07 -7.76 -5.66
CA LYS A 53 3.11 -7.20 -7.01
C LYS A 53 3.71 -8.21 -8.00
N GLY A 54 4.76 -8.93 -7.61
CA GLY A 54 5.35 -10.01 -8.43
C GLY A 54 4.41 -11.19 -8.68
N LYS A 55 3.47 -11.44 -7.77
CA LYS A 55 2.44 -12.49 -7.90
C LYS A 55 1.14 -12.03 -8.57
N ASN A 56 1.14 -10.84 -9.17
CA ASN A 56 -0.03 -10.28 -9.88
C ASN A 56 -1.30 -10.11 -9.02
N MET A 57 -1.14 -10.01 -7.68
CA MET A 57 -2.25 -9.88 -6.71
C MET A 57 -2.80 -8.45 -6.60
N GLN A 58 -2.33 -7.54 -7.45
CA GLN A 58 -2.79 -6.14 -7.52
C GLN A 58 -2.82 -5.44 -6.14
N PRO A 59 -1.70 -5.43 -5.39
CA PRO A 59 -1.69 -4.83 -4.06
C PRO A 59 -1.92 -3.31 -4.14
N ARG A 60 -2.61 -2.75 -3.14
CA ARG A 60 -2.80 -1.31 -2.95
C ARG A 60 -2.58 -0.93 -1.49
N ILE A 61 -1.95 0.21 -1.26
CA ILE A 61 -1.77 0.76 0.09
C ILE A 61 -2.76 1.92 0.25
N PHE A 62 -3.72 1.76 1.14
CA PHE A 62 -4.66 2.77 1.55
C PHE A 62 -4.12 3.60 2.72
N TYR A 63 -4.59 4.83 2.86
CA TYR A 63 -4.27 5.64 4.02
C TYR A 63 -5.11 5.24 5.24
N PRO A 64 -4.56 5.31 6.47
CA PRO A 64 -3.20 5.78 6.81
C PRO A 64 -2.10 4.78 6.42
N ALA A 65 -2.25 3.50 6.77
CA ALA A 65 -1.29 2.44 6.44
C ALA A 65 -1.98 1.06 6.37
N SER A 66 -2.99 0.92 5.51
CA SER A 66 -3.67 -0.36 5.31
C SER A 66 -3.27 -0.98 3.98
N LEU A 67 -2.91 -2.26 3.96
CA LEU A 67 -2.59 -2.99 2.73
C LEU A 67 -3.82 -3.75 2.25
N SER A 68 -4.16 -3.62 0.98
CA SER A 68 -5.12 -4.49 0.32
C SER A 68 -4.48 -5.24 -0.84
N PHE A 69 -5.04 -6.41 -1.15
CA PHE A 69 -4.67 -7.17 -2.33
C PHE A 69 -5.82 -8.10 -2.73
N ARG A 70 -5.78 -8.54 -3.98
CA ARG A 70 -6.75 -9.48 -4.52
C ARG A 70 -6.26 -10.92 -4.35
N ILE A 71 -7.06 -11.74 -3.68
CA ILE A 71 -6.84 -13.18 -3.52
C ILE A 71 -8.12 -13.92 -3.86
N GLU A 72 -8.04 -14.96 -4.69
CA GLU A 72 -9.19 -15.83 -5.05
C GLU A 72 -10.42 -15.05 -5.58
N GLY A 73 -10.18 -13.90 -6.22
CA GLY A 73 -11.24 -13.04 -6.75
C GLY A 73 -11.73 -11.95 -5.79
N GLU A 74 -11.49 -12.09 -4.48
CA GLU A 74 -11.89 -11.14 -3.45
C GLU A 74 -10.79 -10.14 -3.09
N ILE A 75 -11.18 -8.91 -2.74
CA ILE A 75 -10.25 -7.89 -2.26
C ILE A 75 -10.26 -7.93 -0.74
N GLN A 76 -9.13 -8.31 -0.14
CA GLN A 76 -8.95 -8.29 1.30
C GLN A 76 -8.19 -7.03 1.73
N VAL A 77 -8.55 -6.47 2.88
CA VAL A 77 -7.94 -5.24 3.41
C VAL A 77 -7.42 -5.49 4.82
N PHE A 78 -6.15 -5.20 5.04
CA PHE A 78 -5.43 -5.44 6.30
C PHE A 78 -4.96 -4.11 6.89
N PRO A 79 -5.41 -3.74 8.10
CA PRO A 79 -4.98 -2.49 8.73
C PRO A 79 -3.60 -2.60 9.38
N ASN A 80 -3.12 -3.81 9.72
CA ASN A 80 -1.84 -4.02 10.38
C ASN A 80 -1.20 -5.36 9.95
N LYS A 81 0.11 -5.50 10.21
CA LYS A 81 0.87 -6.72 9.87
C LYS A 81 0.40 -7.94 10.67
N GLN A 82 -0.09 -7.76 11.89
CA GLN A 82 -0.57 -8.86 12.74
C GLN A 82 -1.78 -9.58 12.14
N LYS A 83 -2.80 -8.83 11.68
CA LYS A 83 -3.97 -9.41 11.01
C LYS A 83 -3.60 -10.10 9.70
N LEU A 84 -2.59 -9.58 8.99
CA LEU A 84 -2.07 -10.29 7.83
C LEU A 84 -1.44 -11.62 8.24
N LYS A 85 -0.64 -11.65 9.31
CA LYS A 85 -0.01 -12.88 9.81
C LYS A 85 -1.06 -13.93 10.19
N GLU A 86 -2.10 -13.56 10.91
CA GLU A 86 -3.22 -14.44 11.25
C GLU A 86 -3.89 -15.01 9.99
N PHE A 87 -4.16 -14.17 8.99
CA PHE A 87 -4.75 -14.60 7.73
C PHE A 87 -3.83 -15.55 6.92
N VAL A 88 -2.52 -15.26 6.92
CA VAL A 88 -1.51 -16.08 6.24
C VAL A 88 -1.37 -17.44 6.91
N THR A 89 -1.51 -17.54 8.23
CA THR A 89 -1.48 -18.84 8.93
C THR A 89 -2.66 -19.75 8.58
N THR A 90 -3.79 -19.18 8.16
CA THR A 90 -4.96 -19.97 7.71
C THR A 90 -4.82 -20.43 6.26
N LYS A 91 -4.00 -19.76 5.43
CA LYS A 91 -3.88 -20.04 4.00
C LYS A 91 -2.47 -20.48 3.62
N SER A 92 -2.29 -21.78 3.42
CA SER A 92 -1.01 -22.41 3.02
C SER A 92 -0.36 -21.74 1.80
N ALA A 93 -1.14 -21.44 0.75
CA ALA A 93 -0.63 -20.80 -0.46
C ALA A 93 -0.04 -19.39 -0.21
N LEU A 94 -0.64 -18.61 0.70
CA LEU A 94 -0.08 -17.30 1.08
C LEU A 94 1.14 -17.43 1.97
N GLN A 95 1.17 -18.45 2.81
CA GLN A 95 2.30 -18.73 3.69
C GLN A 95 3.56 -19.04 2.87
N GLU A 96 3.44 -19.79 1.77
CA GLU A 96 4.57 -20.05 0.88
C GLU A 96 5.04 -18.79 0.14
N ILE A 97 4.10 -17.94 -0.29
CA ILE A 97 4.41 -16.71 -1.03
C ILE A 97 5.13 -15.69 -0.15
N LEU A 98 4.71 -15.56 1.10
CA LEU A 98 5.25 -14.57 2.04
C LEU A 98 6.32 -15.17 2.97
N ARG A 99 6.82 -16.36 2.64
CA ARG A 99 7.87 -17.04 3.39
C ARG A 99 9.17 -16.22 3.33
N GLY A 100 9.55 -15.62 4.46
CA GLY A 100 10.74 -14.78 4.60
C GLY A 100 10.49 -13.27 4.69
N THR A 101 9.24 -12.82 4.49
CA THR A 101 8.83 -11.40 4.60
C THR A 101 8.03 -11.11 5.87
N LEU A 102 7.36 -12.14 6.41
CA LEU A 102 6.43 -12.04 7.56
C LEU A 102 7.03 -12.55 8.87
#